data_AF-A0A2I3G250-F1
#
_entry.id   AF-A0A2I3G250-F1
#
_cell.length_a   1.000
_cell.length_b   1.000
_cell.length_c   1.000
_cell.angle_alpha   90.00
_cell.angle_beta   90.00
_cell.angle_gamma   90.00
#
_symmetry.space_group_name_H-M   'P 1'
#
loop_
_entity.id
_entity.type
_entity.pdbx_description
1 polymer ?
#
loop_
_entity_poly.entity_id
_entity_poly.type
_entity_poly.pdbx_seq_one_letter_code
_entity_poly.pdbx_strand_id
1 'polypeptide(L)'
;MPIVDKLKEALKPGRKDLADDGELGKLLASSAKKVLLQKIEFEPASKSFSYQLESLKSKYVLLNPKTEGASRHKSGDDPLARRQGSEHTYEGCGDGVPAPQKVLFPTERLSLRWERVFRVGAGLHNLGNTCFLNATIQCLTYTPPLANYLLSKEHARSCHQGSFCMLCVMQNHIVQAFANSGNAIKPVSFIRDLKKIARHFRFGNQEDAHEFLRYTIDAMQKACLNGCAKIKIE
;
A
#
# COMPACT_ATOMS: atom_id res chain seq x y z
N MET A 1 -10.99 34.93 29.14
CA MET A 1 -10.12 34.92 27.94
C MET A 1 -10.65 33.90 26.94
N PRO A 2 -10.75 34.25 25.65
CA PRO A 2 -10.94 33.29 24.55
C PRO A 2 -9.92 32.14 24.64
N ILE A 3 -10.34 30.90 24.31
CA ILE A 3 -9.46 29.71 24.37
C ILE A 3 -8.20 29.87 23.50
N VAL A 4 -8.32 30.61 22.40
CA VAL A 4 -7.22 30.94 21.49
C VAL A 4 -6.14 31.76 22.19
N ASP A 5 -6.52 32.67 23.09
CA ASP A 5 -5.57 33.50 23.81
C ASP A 5 -4.88 32.69 24.92
N LYS A 6 -5.60 31.79 25.61
CA LYS A 6 -4.98 30.85 26.57
C LYS A 6 -4.00 29.88 25.88
N LEU A 7 -4.32 29.39 24.68
CA LEU A 7 -3.43 28.56 23.86
C LEU A 7 -2.17 29.32 23.41
N LYS A 8 -2.34 30.56 22.93
CA LYS A 8 -1.20 31.42 22.53
C LYS A 8 -0.26 31.71 23.70
N GLU A 9 -0.81 31.93 24.90
CA GLU A 9 -0.02 32.10 26.11
C GLU A 9 0.67 30.80 26.56
N ALA A 10 0.05 29.64 26.36
CA ALA A 10 0.65 28.34 26.67
C ALA A 10 1.80 27.95 25.73
N LEU A 11 1.79 28.43 24.48
CA LEU A 11 2.80 28.13 23.46
C LEU A 11 4.02 29.08 23.49
N LYS A 12 4.09 30.03 24.43
CA LYS A 12 5.24 30.94 24.56
C LYS A 12 6.47 30.19 25.13
N PRO A 13 7.64 30.26 24.47
CA PRO A 13 8.85 29.60 24.95
C PRO A 13 9.35 30.22 26.26
N GLY A 14 9.67 29.38 27.26
CA GLY A 14 10.29 29.80 28.53
C GLY A 14 9.40 29.74 29.79
N ARG A 15 8.16 29.23 29.70
CA ARG A 15 7.29 29.06 30.87
C ARG A 15 7.70 27.82 31.68
N LYS A 16 7.84 27.98 33.00
CA LYS A 16 7.97 26.86 33.96
C LYS A 16 6.57 26.32 34.28
N ASP A 17 6.41 25.00 34.20
CA ASP A 17 5.15 24.30 34.45
C ASP A 17 4.58 24.62 35.84
N LEU A 18 3.46 25.34 35.86
CA LEU A 18 2.69 25.66 37.05
C LEU A 18 1.22 25.31 36.78
N ALA A 19 0.69 24.36 37.56
CA ALA A 19 -0.68 24.09 38.05
C ALA A 19 -1.97 24.44 37.24
N ASP A 20 -1.91 25.20 36.15
CA ASP A 20 -3.01 25.75 35.34
C ASP A 20 -3.35 24.85 34.12
N ASP A 21 -2.55 23.82 33.87
CA ASP A 21 -2.69 22.94 32.70
C ASP A 21 -4.01 22.13 32.71
N GLY A 22 -4.52 21.85 33.90
CA GLY A 22 -5.81 21.16 34.09
C GLY A 22 -7.02 21.99 33.65
N GLU A 23 -6.95 23.33 33.74
CA GLU A 23 -8.03 24.21 33.28
C GLU A 23 -8.02 24.34 31.75
N LEU A 24 -6.83 24.47 31.16
CA LEU A 24 -6.64 24.50 29.70
C LEU A 24 -7.11 23.19 29.05
N GLY A 25 -6.78 22.04 29.64
CA GLY A 25 -7.23 20.73 29.17
C GLY A 25 -8.77 20.59 29.17
N LYS A 26 -9.46 21.10 30.19
CA LYS A 26 -10.94 21.11 30.26
C LYS A 26 -11.56 22.01 29.19
N LEU A 27 -10.95 23.18 28.93
CA LEU A 27 -11.40 24.10 27.88
C LEU A 27 -11.21 23.51 26.48
N LEU A 28 -10.08 22.83 26.24
CA LEU A 28 -9.79 22.12 24.99
C LEU A 28 -10.77 20.96 24.76
N ALA A 29 -10.99 20.12 25.78
CA ALA A 29 -11.93 19.01 25.69
C ALA A 29 -13.36 19.48 25.40
N SER A 30 -13.80 20.57 26.05
CA SER A 30 -15.13 21.15 25.84
C SER A 30 -15.29 21.72 24.43
N SER A 31 -14.23 22.36 23.90
CA SER A 31 -14.23 22.91 22.54
C SER A 31 -14.16 21.83 21.47
N ALA A 32 -13.35 20.78 21.68
CA ALA A 32 -13.26 19.62 20.78
C ALA A 32 -14.57 18.84 20.73
N LYS A 33 -15.26 18.68 21.87
CA LYS A 33 -16.59 18.05 21.93
C LYS A 33 -17.62 18.79 21.07
N LYS A 34 -17.54 20.12 20.99
CA LYS A 34 -18.42 20.93 20.13
C LYS A 34 -18.19 20.67 18.64
N VAL A 35 -16.94 20.45 18.22
CA VAL A 35 -16.58 20.14 16.82
C VAL A 35 -16.89 18.69 16.47
N LEU A 36 -16.53 17.74 17.33
CA LEU A 36 -16.68 16.30 17.09
C LEU A 36 -18.13 15.83 17.17
N LEU A 37 -18.98 16.50 17.96
CA LEU A 37 -20.41 16.18 18.06
C LEU A 37 -21.28 17.02 17.13
N GLN A 38 -20.68 17.88 16.30
CA GLN A 38 -21.45 18.62 15.31
C GLN A 38 -21.96 17.64 14.25
N LYS A 39 -23.28 17.53 14.13
CA LYS A 39 -23.92 16.72 13.10
C LYS A 39 -23.51 17.29 11.73
N ILE A 40 -22.69 16.54 10.99
CA ILE A 40 -22.33 16.88 9.61
C ILE A 40 -23.42 16.30 8.72
N GLU A 41 -24.20 17.17 8.10
CA GLU A 41 -25.13 16.79 7.04
C GLU A 41 -24.38 16.85 5.70
N PHE A 42 -24.20 15.68 5.10
CA PHE A 42 -23.56 15.56 3.80
C PHE A 42 -24.61 15.80 2.70
N GLU A 43 -24.45 16.91 2.00
CA GLU A 43 -25.20 17.17 0.77
C GLU A 43 -24.42 16.64 -0.43
N PRO A 44 -25.04 15.81 -1.30
CA PRO A 44 -24.46 15.43 -2.57
C PRO A 44 -24.05 16.68 -3.36
N ALA A 45 -22.84 16.67 -3.93
CA ALA A 45 -22.35 17.80 -4.72
C ALA A 45 -23.31 18.06 -5.90
N SER A 46 -24.00 19.20 -5.87
CA SER A 46 -24.95 19.62 -6.91
C SER A 46 -24.29 20.05 -8.21
N LYS A 47 -22.97 20.28 -8.18
CA LYS A 47 -22.17 20.64 -9.35
C LYS A 47 -21.24 19.48 -9.70
N SER A 48 -21.44 18.95 -10.90
CA SER A 48 -20.48 18.01 -11.50
C SER A 48 -19.13 18.69 -11.64
N PHE A 49 -18.04 17.95 -11.38
CA PHE A 49 -16.65 18.36 -11.61
C PHE A 49 -16.36 18.77 -13.08
N SER A 50 -17.33 18.61 -13.99
CA SER A 50 -17.25 18.93 -15.40
C SER A 50 -16.89 20.38 -15.70
N TYR A 51 -17.37 21.34 -14.91
CA TYR A 51 -17.16 22.77 -15.19
C TYR A 51 -15.69 23.20 -15.01
N GLN A 52 -14.99 22.60 -14.05
CA GLN A 52 -13.54 22.81 -13.90
C GLN A 52 -12.76 22.05 -14.98
N LEU A 53 -13.25 20.88 -15.39
CA LEU A 53 -12.61 20.06 -16.41
C LEU A 53 -12.55 20.77 -17.77
N GLU A 54 -13.61 21.47 -18.18
CA GLU A 54 -13.60 22.28 -19.41
C GLU A 54 -12.62 23.45 -19.37
N SER A 55 -12.54 24.15 -18.24
CA SER A 55 -11.55 25.21 -18.01
C SER A 55 -10.11 24.68 -18.04
N LEU A 56 -9.90 23.42 -17.69
CA LEU A 56 -8.59 22.78 -17.66
C LEU A 56 -8.22 22.14 -19.01
N LYS A 57 -9.19 21.78 -19.86
CA LYS A 57 -8.93 21.24 -21.21
C LYS A 57 -8.11 22.18 -22.10
N SER A 58 -8.25 23.49 -21.93
CA SER A 58 -7.43 24.48 -22.65
C SER A 58 -5.99 24.58 -22.14
N LYS A 59 -5.70 24.02 -20.95
CA LYS A 59 -4.39 24.09 -20.29
C LYS A 59 -3.61 22.78 -20.37
N TYR A 60 -4.27 21.66 -20.64
CA TYR A 60 -3.67 20.33 -20.64
C TYR A 60 -3.97 19.59 -21.95
N VAL A 61 -2.95 18.93 -22.51
CA VAL A 61 -3.09 18.09 -23.71
C VAL A 61 -3.53 16.68 -23.32
N LEU A 62 -4.59 16.19 -23.96
CA LEU A 62 -5.15 14.86 -23.73
C LEU A 62 -4.33 13.83 -24.50
N LEU A 63 -3.51 13.03 -23.79
CA LEU A 63 -2.55 12.11 -24.41
C LEU A 63 -3.17 10.85 -25.04
N ASN A 64 -4.49 10.65 -24.94
CA ASN A 64 -5.22 9.58 -25.62
C ASN A 64 -6.70 9.95 -25.81
N PRO A 65 -7.08 10.62 -26.91
CA PRO A 65 -8.49 10.87 -27.22
C PRO A 65 -9.14 9.58 -27.72
N LYS A 66 -10.13 9.06 -27.00
CA LYS A 66 -10.96 7.94 -27.48
C LYS A 66 -11.79 8.42 -28.68
N THR A 67 -11.61 7.75 -29.81
CA THR A 67 -12.39 7.99 -31.04
C THR A 67 -13.74 7.28 -30.90
N GLU A 68 -14.79 8.04 -30.59
CA GLU A 68 -16.16 7.56 -30.67
C GLU A 68 -16.62 7.58 -32.13
N GLY A 69 -16.73 6.40 -32.75
CA GLY A 69 -17.64 6.18 -33.90
C GLY A 69 -17.05 5.48 -35.13
N ALA A 70 -17.41 4.19 -35.34
CA ALA A 70 -17.69 3.61 -36.66
C ALA A 70 -18.40 2.23 -36.57
N SER A 71 -19.72 2.27 -36.77
CA SER A 71 -20.66 1.37 -37.48
C SER A 71 -20.65 -0.18 -37.44
N ARG A 72 -21.88 -0.66 -37.18
CA ARG A 72 -22.63 -1.91 -37.47
C ARG A 72 -22.40 -2.68 -38.81
N HIS A 73 -22.60 -4.02 -38.71
CA HIS A 73 -23.05 -5.07 -39.69
C HIS A 73 -22.13 -5.40 -40.90
N LYS A 74 -21.96 -6.64 -41.44
CA LYS A 74 -22.77 -7.89 -41.52
C LYS A 74 -21.89 -9.10 -41.99
N SER A 75 -22.35 -10.30 -41.64
CA SER A 75 -22.16 -11.72 -42.09
C SER A 75 -21.31 -12.13 -43.32
N GLY A 76 -20.65 -13.32 -43.22
CA GLY A 76 -20.55 -14.29 -44.33
C GLY A 76 -19.25 -15.13 -44.47
N ASP A 77 -19.37 -16.44 -44.22
CA ASP A 77 -18.60 -17.62 -44.71
C ASP A 77 -17.16 -17.98 -44.25
N ASP A 78 -17.07 -19.23 -43.79
CA ASP A 78 -15.92 -20.15 -43.56
C ASP A 78 -15.73 -21.01 -44.86
N PRO A 79 -14.71 -21.89 -45.11
CA PRO A 79 -13.86 -22.56 -44.12
C PRO A 79 -12.38 -22.95 -44.49
N LEU A 80 -11.66 -23.43 -43.45
CA LEU A 80 -10.58 -24.47 -43.39
C LEU A 80 -9.15 -24.20 -43.92
N ALA A 81 -8.16 -24.20 -42.98
CA ALA A 81 -7.01 -25.15 -42.99
C ALA A 81 -6.15 -25.07 -41.70
N ARG A 82 -5.90 -26.24 -41.10
CA ARG A 82 -5.00 -26.51 -39.96
C ARG A 82 -3.55 -26.06 -40.20
N ARG A 83 -2.86 -25.56 -39.15
CA ARG A 83 -1.68 -26.20 -38.51
C ARG A 83 -1.22 -25.43 -37.26
N GLN A 84 -0.66 -26.20 -36.33
CA GLN A 84 -0.33 -25.87 -34.95
C GLN A 84 0.82 -24.86 -34.80
N GLY A 85 0.68 -23.99 -33.80
CA GLY A 85 1.71 -23.11 -33.25
C GLY A 85 1.10 -22.25 -32.16
N SER A 86 1.01 -22.77 -30.93
CA SER A 86 0.47 -22.03 -29.78
C SER A 86 1.50 -21.01 -29.28
N GLU A 87 1.66 -19.92 -30.00
CA GLU A 87 2.19 -18.67 -29.45
C GLU A 87 0.99 -17.79 -29.11
N HIS A 88 0.69 -17.65 -27.82
CA HIS A 88 -0.30 -16.68 -27.35
C HIS A 88 0.26 -15.27 -27.57
N THR A 89 0.06 -14.74 -28.77
CA THR A 89 0.17 -13.32 -29.07
C THR A 89 -0.91 -12.59 -28.27
N TYR A 90 -0.49 -11.82 -27.28
CA TYR A 90 -1.33 -10.78 -26.67
C TYR A 90 -1.54 -9.71 -27.75
N GLU A 91 -2.65 -9.81 -28.50
CA GLU A 91 -3.12 -8.71 -29.34
C GLU A 91 -3.50 -7.54 -28.41
N GLY A 92 -2.68 -6.48 -28.47
CA GLY A 92 -2.81 -5.31 -27.64
C GLY A 92 -4.05 -4.50 -28.01
N CYS A 93 -4.96 -4.33 -27.04
CA CYS A 93 -6.01 -3.34 -27.10
C CYS A 93 -5.41 -1.93 -26.87
N GLY A 94 -4.93 -1.32 -27.95
CA GLY A 94 -5.14 0.10 -28.28
C GLY A 94 -4.76 1.22 -27.28
N ASP A 95 -3.56 1.24 -26.70
CA ASP A 95 -3.04 2.43 -25.99
C ASP A 95 -1.66 2.93 -26.50
N GLY A 96 -1.08 2.27 -27.51
CA GLY A 96 0.24 2.62 -28.07
C GLY A 96 1.43 2.20 -27.21
N VAL A 97 1.22 1.52 -26.08
CA VAL A 97 2.29 0.98 -25.24
C VAL A 97 2.68 -0.41 -25.76
N PRO A 98 3.97 -0.66 -26.05
CA PRO A 98 4.41 -1.98 -26.49
C PRO A 98 4.18 -3.02 -25.38
N ALA A 99 3.76 -4.22 -25.77
CA ALA A 99 3.56 -5.31 -24.83
C ALA A 99 4.85 -5.58 -24.03
N PRO A 100 4.74 -5.89 -22.72
CA PRO A 100 5.91 -6.09 -21.88
C PRO A 100 6.71 -7.31 -22.34
N GLN A 101 8.04 -7.17 -22.44
CA GLN A 101 8.95 -8.27 -22.82
C GLN A 101 8.89 -9.46 -21.85
N LYS A 102 8.55 -9.19 -20.59
CA LYS A 102 8.40 -10.22 -19.56
C LYS A 102 7.31 -9.82 -18.58
N VAL A 103 6.29 -10.66 -18.46
CA VAL A 103 5.29 -10.56 -17.40
C VAL A 103 5.80 -11.35 -16.19
N LEU A 104 6.11 -10.65 -15.09
CA LEU A 104 6.62 -11.29 -13.88
C LEU A 104 5.51 -11.96 -13.07
N PHE A 105 4.33 -11.33 -13.02
CA PHE A 105 3.17 -11.81 -12.29
C PHE A 105 1.91 -11.59 -13.14
N PRO A 106 1.45 -12.63 -13.86
CA PRO A 106 0.21 -12.57 -14.60
C PRO A 106 -0.97 -12.27 -13.68
N THR A 107 -1.85 -11.35 -14.06
CA THR A 107 -2.99 -10.92 -13.22
C THR A 107 -3.97 -12.06 -12.98
N GLU A 108 -4.04 -13.03 -13.89
CA GLU A 108 -4.88 -14.22 -13.83
C GLU A 108 -4.47 -15.16 -12.69
N ARG A 109 -3.20 -15.10 -12.26
CA ARG A 109 -2.69 -15.86 -11.11
C ARG A 109 -2.96 -15.17 -9.77
N LEU A 110 -3.50 -13.94 -9.77
CA LEU A 110 -3.71 -13.17 -8.55
C LEU A 110 -5.11 -13.42 -7.97
N SER A 111 -5.18 -14.11 -6.83
CA SER A 111 -6.43 -14.24 -6.07
C SER A 111 -6.59 -13.08 -5.08
N LEU A 112 -7.63 -12.26 -5.27
CA LEU A 112 -8.05 -11.21 -4.32
C LEU A 112 -8.71 -11.74 -3.05
N ARG A 113 -8.97 -13.04 -2.98
CA ARG A 113 -9.63 -13.71 -1.86
C ARG A 113 -8.65 -14.65 -1.16
N TRP A 114 -8.92 -14.98 0.09
CA TRP A 114 -8.18 -16.04 0.78
C TRP A 114 -8.40 -17.38 0.09
N GLU A 115 -7.33 -18.04 -0.34
CA GLU A 115 -7.41 -19.39 -0.93
C GLU A 115 -7.72 -20.46 0.13
N ARG A 116 -7.34 -20.19 1.38
CA ARG A 116 -7.57 -21.06 2.54
C ARG A 116 -8.00 -20.21 3.72
N VAL A 117 -8.88 -20.75 4.55
CA VAL A 117 -9.30 -20.10 5.79
C VAL A 117 -8.27 -20.40 6.87
N PHE A 118 -7.71 -19.34 7.46
CA PHE A 118 -6.80 -19.44 8.60
C PHE A 118 -7.49 -18.93 9.86
N ARG A 119 -7.06 -19.44 11.03
CA ARG A 119 -7.38 -18.77 12.29
C ARG A 119 -6.70 -17.40 12.32
N VAL A 120 -7.20 -16.48 13.15
CA VAL A 120 -6.55 -15.19 13.38
C VAL A 120 -5.10 -15.45 13.82
N GLY A 121 -4.16 -14.92 13.05
CA GLY A 121 -2.73 -15.07 13.29
C GLY A 121 -2.28 -14.38 14.58
N ALA A 122 -1.02 -14.61 14.94
CA ALA A 122 -0.41 -14.06 16.13
C ALA A 122 -0.40 -12.52 16.13
N GLY A 123 -0.54 -11.95 17.33
CA GLY A 123 -0.20 -10.54 17.57
C GLY A 123 1.31 -10.29 17.47
N LEU A 124 1.71 -9.02 17.51
CA LEU A 124 3.11 -8.61 17.53
C LEU A 124 3.45 -7.91 18.85
N HIS A 125 4.51 -8.37 19.52
CA HIS A 125 5.04 -7.67 20.69
C HIS A 125 5.61 -6.31 20.27
N ASN A 126 5.25 -5.25 21.02
CA ASN A 126 5.92 -3.96 20.90
C ASN A 126 7.24 -4.01 21.68
N LEU A 127 8.35 -3.78 20.98
CA LEU A 127 9.72 -3.89 21.52
C LEU A 127 10.34 -2.51 21.82
N GLY A 128 9.50 -1.51 22.05
CA GLY A 128 9.88 -0.11 22.27
C GLY A 128 9.75 0.70 20.99
N ASN A 129 8.70 1.52 20.91
CA ASN A 129 8.39 2.39 19.75
C ASN A 129 8.25 1.66 18.40
N THR A 130 7.97 0.35 18.40
CA THR A 130 7.81 -0.45 17.17
C THR A 130 6.36 -0.58 16.69
N CYS A 131 5.42 0.19 17.24
CA CYS A 131 4.00 0.08 16.88
C CYS A 131 3.71 0.44 15.42
N PHE A 132 4.43 1.40 14.83
CA PHE A 132 4.32 1.77 13.41
C PHE A 132 4.66 0.58 12.48
N LEU A 133 5.71 -0.16 12.82
CA LEU A 133 6.12 -1.40 12.15
C LEU A 133 5.05 -2.47 12.35
N ASN A 134 4.64 -2.71 13.60
CA ASN A 134 3.69 -3.77 13.91
C ASN A 134 2.35 -3.59 13.18
N ALA A 135 1.81 -2.37 13.17
CA ALA A 135 0.57 -2.06 12.46
C ALA A 135 0.71 -2.32 10.95
N THR A 136 1.80 -1.83 10.35
CA THR A 136 2.07 -2.01 8.92
C THR A 136 2.21 -3.48 8.53
N ILE A 137 3.00 -4.24 9.28
CA ILE A 137 3.23 -5.66 9.01
C ILE A 137 1.94 -6.47 9.18
N GLN A 138 1.11 -6.17 10.19
CA GLN A 138 -0.19 -6.82 10.34
C GLN A 138 -1.12 -6.53 9.14
N CYS A 139 -1.20 -5.28 8.66
CA CYS A 139 -1.97 -4.96 7.46
C CYS A 139 -1.51 -5.76 6.23
N LEU A 140 -0.19 -5.88 6.03
CA LEU A 140 0.36 -6.67 4.93
C LEU A 140 0.10 -8.17 5.09
N THR A 141 0.21 -8.70 6.32
CA THR A 141 -0.07 -10.11 6.64
C THR A 141 -1.51 -10.50 6.30
N TYR A 142 -2.46 -9.58 6.46
CA TYR A 142 -3.88 -9.81 6.13
C TYR A 142 -4.31 -9.30 4.75
N THR A 143 -3.36 -8.99 3.87
CA THR A 143 -3.66 -8.69 2.46
C THR A 143 -3.70 -10.01 1.65
N PRO A 144 -4.88 -10.52 1.23
CA PRO A 144 -4.99 -11.89 0.74
C PRO A 144 -4.09 -12.24 -0.45
N PRO A 145 -3.98 -11.40 -1.52
CA PRO A 145 -3.06 -11.70 -2.62
C PRO A 145 -1.62 -11.93 -2.19
N LEU A 146 -1.12 -11.06 -1.30
CA LEU A 146 0.25 -11.13 -0.80
C LEU A 146 0.43 -12.36 0.09
N ALA A 147 -0.53 -12.60 0.98
CA ALA A 147 -0.49 -13.74 1.89
C ALA A 147 -0.53 -15.08 1.13
N ASN A 148 -1.43 -15.23 0.17
CA ASN A 148 -1.52 -16.43 -0.68
C ASN A 148 -0.18 -16.68 -1.40
N TYR A 149 0.38 -15.65 -2.03
CA TYR A 149 1.66 -15.76 -2.73
C TYR A 149 2.80 -16.19 -1.80
N LEU A 150 2.95 -15.54 -0.65
CA LEU A 150 4.02 -15.86 0.29
C LEU A 150 3.83 -17.23 0.95
N LEU A 151 2.60 -17.62 1.27
CA LEU A 151 2.30 -18.95 1.83
C LEU A 151 2.53 -20.09 0.84
N SER A 152 2.45 -19.82 -0.48
CA SER A 152 2.84 -20.80 -1.52
C SER A 152 4.33 -21.16 -1.48
N LYS A 153 5.16 -20.29 -0.90
CA LYS A 153 6.63 -20.38 -0.84
C LYS A 153 7.32 -20.40 -2.21
N GLU A 154 6.63 -19.98 -3.28
CA GLU A 154 7.20 -19.89 -4.65
C GLU A 154 8.47 -19.03 -4.65
N HIS A 155 8.42 -17.83 -4.07
CA HIS A 155 9.57 -16.92 -4.01
C HIS A 155 10.78 -17.54 -3.33
N ALA A 156 10.61 -18.14 -2.14
CA ALA A 156 11.74 -18.66 -1.38
C ALA A 156 12.47 -19.81 -2.06
N ARG A 157 11.79 -20.56 -2.95
CA ARG A 157 12.43 -21.65 -3.73
C ARG A 157 13.34 -21.12 -4.83
N SER A 158 13.08 -19.93 -5.35
CA SER A 158 13.84 -19.29 -6.44
C SER A 158 14.64 -18.07 -5.99
N CYS A 159 14.68 -17.77 -4.69
CA CYS A 159 15.36 -16.60 -4.17
C CYS A 159 16.86 -16.88 -4.01
N HIS A 160 17.68 -16.17 -4.78
CA HIS A 160 19.14 -16.25 -4.74
C HIS A 160 19.79 -15.05 -4.01
N GLN A 161 19.01 -14.27 -3.27
CA GLN A 161 19.52 -13.09 -2.55
C GLN A 161 20.25 -13.53 -1.27
N GLY A 162 21.56 -13.28 -1.22
CA GLY A 162 22.41 -13.77 -0.13
C GLY A 162 22.16 -13.09 1.23
N SER A 163 22.16 -11.75 1.29
CA SER A 163 22.25 -11.03 2.57
C SER A 163 20.95 -10.43 3.10
N PHE A 164 19.98 -10.14 2.23
CA PHE A 164 18.68 -9.59 2.58
C PHE A 164 17.70 -9.73 1.43
N CYS A 165 16.53 -10.27 1.72
CA CYS A 165 15.37 -10.26 0.83
C CYS A 165 14.13 -9.95 1.65
N MET A 166 13.47 -8.83 1.33
CA MET A 166 12.29 -8.40 2.08
C MET A 166 11.10 -9.35 1.91
N LEU A 167 10.95 -9.97 0.73
CA LEU A 167 9.93 -10.99 0.52
C LEU A 167 10.19 -12.24 1.38
N CYS A 168 11.43 -12.69 1.52
CA CYS A 168 11.76 -13.81 2.41
C CYS A 168 11.48 -13.46 3.89
N VAL A 169 11.80 -12.23 4.31
CA VAL A 169 11.49 -11.74 5.67
C VAL A 169 9.98 -11.75 5.90
N MET A 170 9.21 -11.18 4.97
CA MET A 170 7.74 -11.16 5.04
C MET A 170 7.15 -12.57 5.01
N GLN A 171 7.66 -13.46 4.15
CA GLN A 171 7.21 -14.84 4.06
C GLN A 171 7.36 -15.58 5.38
N ASN A 172 8.54 -15.50 5.98
CA ASN A 172 8.82 -16.12 7.26
C ASN A 172 7.90 -15.56 8.35
N HIS A 173 7.66 -14.24 8.34
CA HIS A 173 6.72 -13.62 9.28
C HIS A 173 5.30 -14.16 9.12
N ILE A 174 4.74 -14.18 7.90
CA ILE A 174 3.37 -14.66 7.66
C ILE A 174 3.21 -16.13 8.09
N VAL A 175 4.18 -16.98 7.76
CA VAL A 175 4.19 -18.39 8.21
C VAL A 175 4.16 -18.48 9.74
N GLN A 176 4.99 -17.70 10.43
CA GLN A 176 5.02 -17.67 11.89
C GLN A 176 3.75 -17.09 12.50
N ALA A 177 3.17 -16.05 11.90
CA ALA A 177 1.95 -15.42 12.37
C ALA A 177 0.79 -16.43 12.36
N PHE A 178 0.58 -17.16 11.26
CA PHE A 178 -0.51 -18.14 11.19
C PHE A 178 -0.22 -19.44 11.95
N ALA A 179 1.05 -19.82 12.13
CA ALA A 179 1.43 -21.00 12.95
C ALA A 179 1.22 -20.77 14.46
N ASN A 180 1.27 -19.53 14.93
CA ASN A 180 1.21 -19.16 16.34
C ASN A 180 -0.10 -18.43 16.68
N SER A 181 -1.22 -18.80 16.05
CA SER A 181 -2.54 -18.24 16.31
C SER A 181 -2.87 -18.19 17.82
N GLY A 182 -3.36 -17.05 18.30
CA GLY A 182 -3.67 -16.82 19.72
C GLY A 182 -2.49 -16.36 20.59
N ASN A 183 -1.27 -16.37 20.06
CA ASN A 183 -0.07 -15.88 20.75
C ASN A 183 0.38 -14.51 20.23
N ALA A 184 1.47 -13.99 20.79
CA ALA A 184 2.20 -12.85 20.26
C ALA A 184 3.64 -13.25 19.90
N ILE A 185 4.12 -12.82 18.74
CA ILE A 185 5.48 -13.09 18.27
C ILE A 185 6.30 -11.79 18.18
N LYS A 186 7.62 -11.91 18.21
CA LYS A 186 8.54 -10.77 18.12
C LYS A 186 9.00 -10.60 16.66
N PRO A 187 8.83 -9.42 16.03
CA PRO A 187 9.24 -9.18 14.63
C PRO A 187 10.75 -8.89 14.51
N VAL A 188 11.59 -9.73 15.11
CA VAL A 188 13.04 -9.50 15.25
C VAL A 188 13.75 -9.35 13.90
N SER A 189 13.32 -10.11 12.88
CA SER A 189 13.90 -10.00 11.53
C SER A 189 13.74 -8.62 10.92
N PHE A 190 12.57 -7.98 11.09
CA PHE A 190 12.35 -6.62 10.60
C PHE A 190 13.19 -5.60 11.34
N ILE A 191 13.33 -5.75 12.66
CA ILE A 191 14.13 -4.84 13.49
C ILE A 191 15.62 -4.94 13.14
N ARG A 192 16.13 -6.17 13.01
CA ARG A 192 17.52 -6.42 12.63
C ARG A 192 17.86 -5.83 11.27
N ASP A 193 16.94 -5.95 10.31
CA ASP A 193 17.14 -5.51 8.94
C ASP A 193 16.52 -4.12 8.64
N LEU A 194 16.14 -3.36 9.69
CA LEU A 194 15.43 -2.08 9.56
C LEU A 194 16.17 -1.06 8.70
N LYS A 195 17.50 -0.97 8.86
CA LYS A 195 18.37 -0.09 8.05
C LYS A 195 18.48 -0.52 6.58
N LYS A 196 18.19 -1.79 6.28
CA LYS A 196 18.16 -2.32 4.90
C LYS A 196 16.82 -1.99 4.22
N ILE A 197 15.76 -1.81 5.00
CA ILE A 197 14.45 -1.33 4.52
C ILE A 197 14.54 0.18 4.20
N ALA A 198 15.01 0.99 5.16
CA ALA A 198 15.34 2.39 4.92
C ALA A 198 16.53 2.82 5.78
N ARG A 199 17.49 3.55 5.17
CA ARG A 199 18.76 3.89 5.83
C ARG A 199 18.61 4.77 7.08
N HIS A 200 17.57 5.60 7.13
CA HIS A 200 17.36 6.57 8.21
C HIS A 200 16.62 5.98 9.41
N PHE A 201 15.91 4.86 9.26
CA PHE A 201 15.22 4.24 10.39
C PHE A 201 16.19 3.74 11.44
N ARG A 202 15.85 4.01 12.71
CA ARG A 202 16.62 3.57 13.87
C ARG A 202 15.71 2.82 14.84
N PHE A 203 16.18 1.66 15.29
CA PHE A 203 15.48 0.93 16.33
C PHE A 203 15.35 1.78 17.61
N GLY A 204 14.16 1.76 18.20
CA GLY A 204 13.81 2.53 19.40
C GLY A 204 13.21 3.91 19.12
N ASN A 205 13.30 4.44 17.89
CA ASN A 205 12.61 5.66 17.49
C ASN A 205 11.16 5.35 17.08
N GLN A 206 10.25 6.30 17.32
CA GLN A 206 8.97 6.30 16.60
C GLN A 206 9.21 6.85 15.20
N GLU A 207 8.54 6.24 14.23
CA GLU A 207 8.63 6.58 12.81
C GLU A 207 7.20 6.63 12.23
N ASP A 208 7.05 7.22 11.04
CA ASP A 208 5.77 7.24 10.33
C ASP A 208 5.46 5.84 9.73
N ALA A 209 4.26 5.32 10.03
CA ALA A 209 3.84 3.98 9.57
C ALA A 209 3.67 3.91 8.05
N HIS A 210 3.17 4.99 7.43
CA HIS A 210 3.01 5.06 5.98
C HIS A 210 4.38 5.14 5.28
N GLU A 211 5.34 5.88 5.84
CA GLU A 211 6.72 5.87 5.34
C GLU A 211 7.33 4.47 5.42
N PHE A 212 7.19 3.78 6.56
CA PHE A 212 7.66 2.41 6.72
C PHE A 212 7.00 1.43 5.74
N LEU A 213 5.69 1.58 5.49
CA LEU A 213 4.96 0.82 4.48
C LEU A 213 5.56 1.03 3.08
N ARG A 214 5.77 2.28 2.66
CA ARG A 214 6.33 2.59 1.33
C ARG A 214 7.69 1.93 1.14
N TYR A 215 8.60 2.08 2.10
CA TYR A 215 9.93 1.44 2.01
C TYR A 215 9.85 -0.10 2.06
N THR A 216 8.92 -0.66 2.82
CA THR A 216 8.69 -2.11 2.86
C THR A 216 8.22 -2.65 1.52
N ILE A 217 7.25 -1.98 0.87
CA ILE A 217 6.76 -2.36 -0.47
C ILE A 217 7.88 -2.21 -1.51
N ASP A 218 8.62 -1.10 -1.50
CA ASP A 218 9.74 -0.87 -2.42
C ASP A 218 10.83 -1.94 -2.27
N ALA A 219 11.17 -2.32 -1.03
CA ALA A 219 12.12 -3.40 -0.76
C ALA A 219 11.60 -4.77 -1.23
N MET A 220 10.30 -5.05 -1.13
CA MET A 220 9.69 -6.26 -1.70
C MET A 220 9.69 -6.24 -3.23
N GLN A 221 9.40 -5.09 -3.86
CA GLN A 221 9.45 -4.93 -5.31
C GLN A 221 10.87 -5.15 -5.83
N LYS A 222 11.89 -4.55 -5.20
CA LYS A 222 13.30 -4.80 -5.52
C LYS A 222 13.64 -6.28 -5.40
N ALA A 223 13.10 -6.96 -4.38
CA ALA A 223 13.30 -8.39 -4.23
C ALA A 223 12.67 -9.23 -5.35
N CYS A 224 11.53 -8.84 -5.92
CA CYS A 224 10.95 -9.48 -7.11
C CYS A 224 11.81 -9.29 -8.37
N LEU A 225 12.44 -8.13 -8.50
CA LEU A 225 13.19 -7.74 -9.70
C LEU A 225 14.63 -8.26 -9.70
N ASN A 226 15.15 -8.70 -8.56
CA ASN A 226 16.49 -9.27 -8.45
C ASN A 226 16.61 -10.54 -9.33
N GLY A 227 17.42 -10.46 -10.39
CA GLY A 227 17.62 -11.54 -11.36
C GLY A 227 16.86 -11.35 -12.68
N CYS A 228 15.96 -10.36 -12.76
CA CYS A 228 15.47 -9.87 -14.05
C CYS A 228 16.51 -8.87 -14.56
N ALA A 229 17.13 -9.15 -15.71
CA ALA A 229 18.13 -8.28 -16.33
C ALA A 229 17.66 -6.82 -16.29
N LYS A 230 18.59 -5.90 -15.95
CA LYS A 230 18.36 -4.46 -15.76
C LYS A 230 17.24 -3.95 -16.67
N ILE A 231 16.04 -3.78 -16.11
CA ILE A 231 14.98 -3.03 -16.76
C ILE A 231 15.46 -1.58 -16.72
N LYS A 232 16.17 -1.15 -17.76
CA LYS A 232 16.40 0.26 -18.00
C LYS A 232 15.04 0.86 -18.33
N ILE A 233 14.50 1.61 -17.39
CA ILE A 233 13.50 2.62 -17.71
C ILE A 233 14.33 3.81 -18.20
N GLU A 234 14.54 3.89 -19.51
CA GLU A 234 15.07 5.11 -20.16
C GLU A 234 13.96 6.15 -20.29
#